data_AF-A0A962U034-F1
#
_entry.id   AF-A0A962U034-F1
#
_cell.length_a   1.000
_cell.length_b   1.000
_cell.length_c   1.000
_cell.angle_alpha   90.00
_cell.angle_beta   90.00
_cell.angle_gamma   90.00
#
_symmetry.space_group_name_H-M   'P 1'
#
loop_
_entity.id
_entity.type
_entity.pdbx_description
1 polymer ?
#
loop_
_entity_poly.entity_id
_entity_poly.type
_entity_poly.pdbx_seq_one_letter_code
_entity_poly.pdbx_strand_id
1 'polypeptide(L)' 'VHKRGQHVFSAMSRNNIESGFSRGAVELAWSFPLGDYPYLKGYVQYFSGYGESLIDYDQYVHRIGFGLALTDWL' A
#
# COMPACT_ATOMS: atom_id res chain seq x y z
N VAL A 1 -1.89 8.42 -5.86
CA VAL A 1 -3.01 7.53 -6.24
C VAL A 1 -3.42 7.84 -7.67
N HIS A 2 -3.57 6.83 -8.51
CA HIS A 2 -3.99 6.95 -9.90
C HIS A 2 -5.17 6.01 -10.16
N LYS A 3 -6.24 6.51 -10.77
CA LYS A 3 -7.43 5.72 -11.10
C LYS A 3 -7.52 5.52 -12.60
N ARG A 4 -7.75 4.27 -13.04
CA ARG A 4 -8.01 3.92 -14.44
C ARG A 4 -9.23 2.99 -14.50
N GLY A 5 -10.38 3.55 -14.88
CA GLY A 5 -11.66 2.85 -14.82
C GLY A 5 -12.01 2.47 -13.37
N GLN A 6 -12.23 1.19 -13.12
CA GLN A 6 -12.51 0.66 -11.78
C GLN A 6 -11.24 0.24 -11.01
N HIS A 7 -10.07 0.32 -11.64
CA HIS A 7 -8.78 0.01 -11.02
C HIS A 7 -8.18 1.25 -10.37
N VAL A 8 -7.64 1.08 -9.17
CA VAL A 8 -6.95 2.13 -8.43
C VAL A 8 -5.57 1.65 -8.04
N PHE A 9 -4.57 2.44 -8.39
CA PHE A 9 -3.18 2.18 -8.07
C PHE A 9 -2.72 3.25 -7.08
N SER A 10 -2.21 2.84 -5.94
CA SER A 10 -1.57 3.71 -4.97
C SER A 10 -0.08 3.40 -4.91
N ALA A 11 0.71 4.46 -4.80
CA ALA A 11 2.12 4.37 -4.50
C ALA A 11 2.40 5.42 -3.43
N MET A 12 3.04 5.01 -2.36
CA MET A 12 3.44 5.84 -1.24
C MET A 12 4.90 5.55 -0.94
N SER A 13 5.68 6.59 -0.70
CA SER A 13 7.08 6.49 -0.32
C SER A 13 7.32 7.40 0.87
N ARG A 14 7.98 6.88 1.89
CA ARG A 14 8.38 7.59 3.11
C ARG A 14 9.88 7.45 3.27
N ASN A 15 10.55 8.52 3.66
CA ASN A 15 11.98 8.45 3.93
C ASN A 15 12.36 9.47 5.00
N ASN A 16 13.23 9.09 5.92
CA ASN A 16 13.83 10.01 6.87
C ASN A 16 15.07 10.68 6.26
N ILE A 17 14.94 11.95 5.88
CA ILE A 17 15.99 12.76 5.25
C ILE A 17 17.22 12.90 6.17
N GLU A 18 17.01 13.00 7.49
CA GLU A 18 18.09 13.13 8.49
C GLU A 18 18.92 11.85 8.62
N SER A 19 18.37 10.70 8.23
CA SER A 19 19.09 9.41 8.20
C SER A 19 19.97 9.21 6.96
N GLY A 20 20.09 10.21 6.08
CA GLY A 20 20.83 10.10 4.82
C GLY A 20 20.20 9.10 3.86
N PHE A 21 18.87 9.05 3.80
CA PHE A 21 18.07 8.11 3.00
C PHE A 21 18.15 6.62 3.38
N SER A 22 18.87 6.27 4.45
CA SER A 22 19.04 4.88 4.88
C SER A 22 17.76 4.24 5.45
N ARG A 23 16.88 5.04 6.05
CA ARG A 23 15.61 4.59 6.64
C ARG A 23 14.42 5.08 5.83
N GLY A 24 14.06 4.31 4.82
CA GLY A 24 12.91 4.56 3.96
C GLY A 24 11.94 3.38 3.90
N ALA A 25 10.76 3.65 3.36
CA ALA A 25 9.73 2.68 3.06
C ALA A 25 8.98 3.05 1.79
N VAL A 26 8.60 2.02 1.04
CA VAL A 26 7.76 2.12 -0.14
C VAL A 26 6.57 1.20 0.06
N GLU A 27 5.39 1.70 -0.28
CA GLU A 27 4.15 0.97 -0.30
C GLU A 27 3.48 1.12 -1.65
N LEU A 28 3.12 -0.01 -2.25
CA LEU A 28 2.35 -0.08 -3.49
C LEU A 28 1.03 -0.77 -3.17
N ALA A 29 -0.08 -0.21 -3.62
CA ALA A 29 -1.38 -0.84 -3.52
C ALA A 29 -2.08 -0.87 -4.87
N TRP A 30 -2.82 -1.93 -5.11
CA TRP A 30 -3.65 -2.08 -6.29
C TRP A 30 -5.02 -2.62 -5.89
N SER A 31 -6.04 -1.82 -6.18
CA SER A 31 -7.44 -2.20 -6.02
C SER A 31 -8.05 -2.47 -7.40
N PHE A 32 -8.82 -3.55 -7.52
CA PHE A 32 -9.50 -3.96 -8.74
C PHE A 32 -10.94 -4.39 -8.44
N PRO A 33 -11.88 -4.24 -9.39
CA PRO A 33 -13.25 -4.66 -9.17
C PRO A 33 -13.37 -6.18 -9.11
N LEU A 34 -14.23 -6.69 -8.21
CA LEU A 34 -14.55 -8.12 -8.14
C LEU A 34 -15.91 -8.39 -8.79
N GLY A 35 -15.87 -8.68 -10.09
CA GLY A 35 -17.06 -9.00 -10.88
C GLY A 35 -18.06 -7.84 -10.93
N ASP A 36 -19.34 -8.17 -10.78
CA ASP A 36 -20.46 -7.22 -10.90
C ASP A 36 -20.83 -6.54 -9.58
N TYR A 37 -20.07 -6.75 -8.49
CA TYR A 37 -20.34 -6.15 -7.19
C TYR A 37 -19.69 -4.76 -7.10
N PRO A 38 -20.45 -3.65 -7.25
CA PRO A 38 -19.87 -2.31 -7.35
C PRO A 38 -19.21 -1.82 -6.04
N TYR A 39 -19.55 -2.47 -4.91
CA TYR A 39 -19.02 -2.17 -3.59
C TYR A 39 -17.96 -3.17 -3.12
N LEU A 40 -17.61 -4.18 -3.92
CA LEU A 40 -16.59 -5.16 -3.51
C LEU A 40 -15.39 -5.06 -4.45
N LYS A 41 -14.25 -4.67 -3.89
CA LYS A 41 -12.99 -4.61 -4.60
C LYS A 41 -12.00 -5.58 -3.99
N GLY A 42 -11.24 -6.24 -4.85
CA GLY A 42 -10.03 -6.93 -4.43
C GLY A 42 -8.94 -5.90 -4.24
N TYR A 43 -8.12 -6.04 -3.21
CA TYR A 43 -6.93 -5.21 -3.02
C TYR A 43 -5.71 -6.09 -2.79
N VAL A 44 -4.57 -5.63 -3.33
CA VAL A 44 -3.25 -6.18 -3.08
C VAL A 44 -2.36 -5.04 -2.62
N GLN A 45 -1.59 -5.25 -1.57
CA GLN A 45 -0.65 -4.29 -0.99
C GLN A 45 0.73 -4.93 -0.88
N TYR A 46 1.74 -4.21 -1.31
CA TYR A 46 3.15 -4.56 -1.17
C TYR A 46 3.85 -3.45 -0.39
N PHE A 47 4.44 -3.79 0.75
CA PHE A 47 5.21 -2.88 1.59
C PHE A 47 6.66 -3.36 1.66
N SER A 48 7.60 -2.42 1.60
CA SER A 48 9.03 -2.69 1.66
C SER A 48 9.75 -1.54 2.35
N GLY A 49 10.29 -1.78 3.55
CA GLY A 49 11.13 -0.81 4.25
C GLY A 49 10.95 -0.81 5.76
N TYR A 50 11.31 0.32 6.37
CA TYR A 50 11.26 0.51 7.83
C TYR A 50 9.96 1.16 8.28
N GLY A 51 9.50 0.85 9.51
CA GLY A 51 8.33 1.52 10.07
C GLY A 51 7.03 1.14 9.41
N GLU A 52 6.88 -0.14 9.07
CA GLU A 52 5.59 -0.72 8.72
C GLU A 52 4.57 -0.52 9.85
N SER A 53 5.02 -0.73 11.09
CA SER A 53 4.25 -0.58 12.31
C SER A 53 5.05 0.26 13.32
N LEU A 54 4.35 0.83 14.31
CA LEU A 54 5.02 1.55 15.40
C LEU A 54 5.91 0.62 16.24
N ILE A 55 5.59 -0.67 16.30
CA ILE A 55 6.37 -1.64 17.06
C ILE A 55 7.63 -2.09 16.28
N ASP A 56 7.55 -2.12 14.95
CA ASP A 56 8.64 -2.52 14.05
C ASP A 56 9.32 -1.32 13.39
N TYR A 57 9.41 -0.18 14.10
CA TYR A 57 9.89 1.06 13.50
C TYR A 57 11.36 0.99 13.01
N ASP A 58 12.18 0.19 13.68
CA ASP A 58 13.61 0.03 13.39
C ASP A 58 13.94 -1.23 12.58
N GLN A 59 12.94 -2.03 12.21
CA GLN A 59 13.11 -3.26 11.45
C GLN A 59 12.79 -3.05 9.98
N TYR A 60 13.60 -3.64 9.11
CA TYR A 60 13.30 -3.68 7.68
C TYR A 60 12.33 -4.83 7.41
N VAL A 61 11.15 -4.52 6.88
CA VAL A 61 10.12 -5.52 6.58
C VAL A 61 9.72 -5.50 5.11
N HIS A 62 9.52 -6.69 4.56
CA HIS A 62 8.82 -6.90 3.29
C HIS A 62 7.48 -7.58 3.59
N ARG A 63 6.36 -6.92 3.28
CA ARG A 63 5.02 -7.50 3.45
C ARG A 63 4.27 -7.50 2.14
N ILE A 64 3.62 -8.63 1.86
CA ILE A 64 2.62 -8.74 0.79
C ILE A 64 1.29 -9.08 1.46
N GLY A 65 0.28 -8.25 1.22
CA GLY A 65 -1.09 -8.45 1.69
C GLY A 65 -2.05 -8.52 0.51
N PHE A 66 -3.08 -9.34 0.65
CA PHE A 66 -4.20 -9.39 -0.30
C PHE A 66 -5.50 -9.49 0.51
N GLY A 67 -6.57 -8.91 -0.01
CA GLY A 67 -7.85 -8.97 0.68
C GLY A 67 -8.98 -8.32 -0.11
N LEU A 68 -10.07 -8.08 0.61
CA LEU A 68 -11.29 -7.46 0.08
C LEU A 68 -11.47 -6.09 0.72
N ALA A 69 -11.87 -5.10 -0.07
CA ALA A 69 -12.20 -3.75 0.36
C ALA A 69 -13.64 -3.44 -0.05
N LEU A 70 -14.42 -2.92 0.90
CA LEU A 70 -15.83 -2.52 0.68
C LEU A 70 -15.96 -1.12 0.07
N THR A 71 -14.93 -0.29 0.23
CA THR A 71 -14.90 1.08 -0.25
C THR A 71 -13.45 1.42 -0.59
N ASP A 72 -13.28 2.18 -1.66
CA ASP A 72 -11.98 2.68 -2.08
C ASP A 72 -11.52 3.85 -1.21
N TRP A 73 -10.22 4.14 -1.19
CA TRP A 73 -9.72 5.37 -0.58
C TRP A 73 -10.00 6.54 -1.54
N LEU A 74 -11.17 7.17 -1.34
CA LEU A 74 -11.85 8.16 -2.21
C LEU A 74 -12.29 7.64 -3.58
#